data_AF-A0A3D4CRJ3-F1
#
_entry.id   AF-A0A3D4CRJ3-F1
#
_cell.length_a   1.000
_cell.length_b   1.000
_cell.length_c   1.000
_cell.angle_alpha   90.00
_cell.angle_beta   90.00
_cell.angle_gamma   90.00
#
_symmetry.space_group_name_H-M   'P 1'
#
loop_
_entity.id
_entity.type
_entity.pdbx_description
1 polymer ?
#
loop_
_entity_poly.entity_id
_entity_poly.type
_entity_poly.pdbx_seq_one_letter_code
_entity_poly.pdbx_strand_id
1 'polypeptide(L)'
;VERMDQEIGRILEQVRSMGAWDNTLVIFLSDNGASAEIMVRADGHDSGAPPGSAPTYLCLGPGWSSACNTPFRRHKTWVHEGGCATPFIAHWPAGIKDRNAIRRTPAHVIDLAPTLLDLAGLKPSRKVPTPGRSLRPTFAVDLDALHEELWWLHEGHRALRKGSWKLVAAKGDPWELYNLSEDRTETRNLADIHPDRVEDLQKRWQAMAASFLETLQKNK
;
A
#
# COMPACT_ATOMS: atom_id res chain seq x y z
N VAL A 1 3.03 -18.96 -2.65
CA VAL A 1 3.27 -18.25 -1.37
C VAL A 1 4.18 -19.05 -0.44
N GLU A 2 3.88 -20.33 -0.17
CA GLU A 2 4.71 -21.17 0.70
C GLU A 2 6.21 -21.19 0.30
N ARG A 3 6.53 -21.36 -0.98
CA ARG A 3 7.93 -21.36 -1.41
C ARG A 3 8.64 -20.02 -1.14
N MET A 4 7.94 -18.90 -1.32
CA MET A 4 8.49 -17.58 -0.98
C MET A 4 8.77 -17.48 0.53
N ASP A 5 7.84 -17.93 1.36
CA ASP A 5 7.99 -17.93 2.82
C ASP A 5 9.18 -18.80 3.28
N GLN A 6 9.35 -19.99 2.70
CA GLN A 6 10.50 -20.87 2.97
C GLN A 6 11.83 -20.19 2.62
N GLU A 7 11.93 -19.52 1.46
CA GLU A 7 13.15 -18.82 1.07
C GLU A 7 13.40 -17.55 1.92
N ILE A 8 12.35 -16.84 2.35
CA ILE A 8 12.48 -15.78 3.37
C ILE A 8 13.04 -16.38 4.66
N GLY A 9 12.51 -17.52 5.12
CA GLY A 9 12.99 -18.23 6.30
C GLY A 9 14.48 -18.54 6.24
N ARG A 10 15.00 -18.96 5.08
CA ARG A 10 16.44 -19.20 4.88
C ARG A 10 17.28 -17.94 5.04
N ILE A 11 16.82 -16.80 4.52
CA ILE A 11 17.51 -15.51 4.71
C ILE A 11 17.52 -15.13 6.20
N LEU A 12 16.38 -15.24 6.88
CA LEU A 12 16.28 -14.91 8.29
C LEU A 12 17.15 -15.83 9.17
N GLU A 13 17.28 -17.10 8.81
CA GLU A 13 18.16 -18.03 9.50
C GLU A 13 19.64 -17.66 9.34
N GLN A 14 20.04 -17.20 8.15
CA GLN A 14 21.39 -16.67 7.95
C GLN A 14 21.64 -15.41 8.78
N VAL A 15 20.65 -14.51 8.91
CA VAL A 15 20.76 -13.32 9.78
C VAL A 15 20.94 -13.73 11.25
N ARG A 16 20.27 -14.80 11.70
CA ARG A 16 20.45 -15.37 13.05
C ARG A 16 21.82 -15.98 13.24
N SER A 17 22.30 -16.79 12.29
CA SER A 17 23.61 -17.44 12.39
C SER A 17 24.78 -16.44 12.44
N MET A 18 24.59 -15.26 11.84
CA MET A 18 25.52 -14.13 11.93
C MET A 18 25.48 -13.37 13.27
N GLY A 19 24.57 -13.72 14.19
CA GLY A 19 24.36 -12.98 15.43
C GLY A 19 23.74 -11.59 15.24
N ALA A 20 23.17 -11.30 14.05
CA ALA A 20 22.66 -9.98 13.69
C ALA A 20 21.14 -9.83 13.93
N TRP A 21 20.46 -10.90 14.34
CA TRP A 21 19.00 -10.96 14.46
C TRP A 21 18.40 -9.84 15.29
N ASP A 22 18.91 -9.64 16.52
CA ASP A 22 18.30 -8.69 17.45
C ASP A 22 18.35 -7.25 16.94
N ASN A 23 19.40 -6.91 16.20
CA ASN A 23 19.60 -5.57 15.64
C ASN A 23 19.28 -5.47 14.15
N THR A 24 18.46 -6.38 13.61
CA THR A 24 17.97 -6.29 12.23
C THR A 24 16.50 -5.92 12.22
N LEU A 25 16.16 -4.83 11.52
CA LEU A 25 14.77 -4.53 11.18
C LEU A 25 14.37 -5.32 9.93
N VAL A 26 13.40 -6.21 10.11
CA VAL A 26 12.75 -6.96 9.03
C VAL A 26 11.43 -6.29 8.70
N ILE A 27 11.21 -5.96 7.43
CA ILE A 27 9.95 -5.43 6.91
C ILE A 27 9.45 -6.38 5.81
N PHE A 28 8.19 -6.77 5.88
CA PHE A 28 7.51 -7.53 4.83
C PHE A 28 6.23 -6.79 4.42
N LEU A 29 6.00 -6.67 3.12
CA LEU A 29 4.79 -6.08 2.56
C LEU A 29 4.50 -6.62 1.15
N SER A 30 3.23 -6.54 0.73
CA SER A 30 2.84 -6.66 -0.68
C SER A 30 2.95 -5.29 -1.35
N ASP A 31 3.28 -5.27 -2.64
CA ASP A 31 3.42 -4.04 -3.43
C ASP A 31 2.06 -3.40 -3.78
N ASN A 32 1.04 -4.23 -3.96
CA ASN A 32 -0.36 -3.85 -4.19
C ASN A 32 -1.31 -4.95 -3.70
N GLY A 33 -2.62 -4.71 -3.80
CA GLY A 33 -3.65 -5.74 -3.59
C GLY A 33 -3.55 -6.90 -4.59
N ALA A 34 -4.34 -7.96 -4.39
CA ALA A 34 -4.29 -9.14 -5.25
C ALA A 34 -4.59 -8.80 -6.72
N SER A 35 -3.95 -9.52 -7.67
CA SER A 35 -4.19 -9.29 -9.09
C SER A 35 -5.40 -10.08 -9.59
N ALA A 36 -6.31 -9.38 -10.26
CA ALA A 36 -7.43 -9.97 -10.99
C ALA A 36 -7.15 -10.12 -12.51
N GLU A 37 -5.94 -9.76 -12.94
CA GLU A 37 -5.56 -9.75 -14.36
C GLU A 37 -5.61 -11.17 -14.94
N ILE A 38 -6.01 -11.27 -16.21
CA ILE A 38 -5.88 -12.48 -17.02
C ILE A 38 -4.89 -12.15 -18.13
N MET A 39 -3.69 -12.69 -18.04
CA MET A 39 -2.63 -12.44 -19.01
C MET A 39 -2.56 -13.57 -20.04
N VAL A 40 -2.47 -13.20 -21.32
CA VAL A 40 -2.09 -14.12 -22.40
C VAL A 40 -0.65 -13.82 -22.77
N ARG A 41 0.27 -14.73 -22.47
CA ARG A 41 1.67 -14.62 -22.92
C ARG A 41 1.83 -15.10 -24.36
N ALA A 42 2.89 -14.64 -25.02
CA ALA A 42 3.17 -14.91 -26.43
C ALA A 42 3.39 -16.40 -26.73
N ASP A 43 4.09 -17.11 -25.84
CA ASP A 43 4.30 -18.56 -25.89
C ASP A 43 3.04 -19.37 -25.54
N GLY A 44 1.97 -18.69 -25.13
CA GLY A 44 0.67 -19.29 -24.87
C GLY A 44 0.61 -20.05 -23.55
N HIS A 45 -0.51 -20.74 -23.34
CA HIS A 45 -0.71 -21.64 -22.21
C HIS A 45 -0.93 -23.04 -22.76
N ASP A 46 -0.05 -23.98 -22.41
CA ASP A 46 -0.27 -25.39 -22.69
C ASP A 46 -1.23 -25.98 -21.65
N SER A 47 -2.45 -26.31 -22.08
CA SER A 47 -3.49 -26.92 -21.25
C SER A 47 -3.25 -28.42 -20.97
N GLY A 48 -2.35 -29.07 -21.71
CA GLY A 48 -1.95 -30.47 -21.49
C GLY A 48 -0.78 -30.63 -20.51
N ALA A 49 -0.07 -29.55 -20.17
CA ALA A 49 1.06 -29.59 -19.26
C ALA A 49 0.62 -29.66 -17.78
N PRO A 50 1.47 -30.20 -16.87
CA PRO A 50 1.16 -30.24 -15.44
C PRO A 50 0.91 -28.84 -14.86
N PRO A 51 -0.15 -28.62 -14.06
CA PRO A 51 -0.43 -27.32 -13.45
C PRO A 51 0.77 -26.73 -12.69
N GLY A 52 1.12 -25.48 -12.96
CA GLY A 52 2.23 -24.77 -12.31
C GLY A 52 3.61 -25.06 -12.93
N SER A 53 3.70 -25.91 -13.95
CA SER A 53 4.92 -26.11 -14.72
C SER A 53 5.20 -24.93 -15.66
N ALA A 54 6.44 -24.83 -16.16
CA ALA A 54 6.89 -23.72 -17.01
C ALA A 54 6.00 -23.45 -18.26
N PRO A 55 5.44 -24.47 -18.95
CA PRO A 55 4.51 -24.25 -20.08
C PRO A 55 3.09 -23.82 -19.68
N THR A 56 2.74 -23.87 -18.39
CA THR A 56 1.42 -23.41 -17.91
C THR A 56 1.46 -21.94 -17.53
N TYR A 57 0.44 -21.18 -17.97
CA TYR A 57 0.38 -19.75 -17.73
C TYR A 57 -0.99 -19.32 -17.22
N LEU A 58 -1.35 -19.85 -16.04
CA LEU A 58 -2.61 -19.56 -15.36
C LEU A 58 -2.49 -18.27 -14.54
N CYS A 59 -3.54 -17.46 -14.58
CA CYS A 59 -3.69 -16.29 -13.72
C CYS A 59 -4.73 -16.56 -12.64
N LEU A 60 -4.59 -15.88 -11.50
CA LEU A 60 -5.48 -16.04 -10.34
C LEU A 60 -6.94 -15.70 -10.70
N GLY A 61 -7.13 -14.67 -11.53
CA GLY A 61 -8.43 -14.20 -11.98
C GLY A 61 -9.25 -13.48 -10.90
N PRO A 62 -10.38 -12.87 -11.28
CA PRO A 62 -11.13 -11.95 -10.42
C PRO A 62 -11.78 -12.62 -9.20
N GLY A 63 -12.21 -13.88 -9.32
CA GLY A 63 -12.86 -14.61 -8.21
C GLY A 63 -11.90 -14.83 -7.04
N TRP A 64 -10.75 -15.45 -7.31
CA TRP A 64 -9.73 -15.67 -6.28
C TRP A 64 -9.07 -14.38 -5.82
N SER A 65 -8.90 -13.39 -6.69
CA SER A 65 -8.44 -12.06 -6.28
C SER A 65 -9.38 -11.40 -5.26
N SER A 66 -10.70 -11.51 -5.47
CA SER A 66 -11.71 -11.04 -4.51
C SER A 66 -11.62 -11.77 -3.17
N ALA A 67 -11.41 -13.09 -3.19
CA ALA A 67 -11.21 -13.87 -1.97
C ALA A 67 -9.95 -13.39 -1.21
N CYS A 68 -8.84 -13.15 -1.90
CA CYS A 68 -7.60 -12.64 -1.29
C CYS A 68 -7.75 -11.24 -0.69
N ASN A 69 -8.57 -10.38 -1.29
CA ASN A 69 -8.76 -9.00 -0.84
C ASN A 69 -9.88 -8.84 0.18
N THR A 70 -10.66 -9.89 0.46
CA THR A 70 -11.83 -9.80 1.35
C THR A 70 -11.43 -9.22 2.72
N PRO A 71 -12.11 -8.17 3.21
CA PRO A 71 -13.40 -7.64 2.75
C PRO A 71 -13.31 -6.42 1.81
N PHE A 72 -12.13 -6.07 1.32
CA PHE A 72 -11.90 -4.83 0.59
C PHE A 72 -12.31 -4.89 -0.89
N ARG A 73 -12.83 -3.75 -1.38
CA ARG A 73 -13.37 -3.59 -2.72
C ARG A 73 -12.26 -3.45 -3.77
N ARG A 74 -12.44 -4.15 -4.90
CA ARG A 74 -11.54 -4.19 -6.08
C ARG A 74 -10.15 -4.78 -5.77
N HIS A 75 -9.21 -4.57 -6.68
CA HIS A 75 -7.95 -5.31 -6.82
C HIS A 75 -6.78 -4.39 -7.17
N LYS A 76 -5.61 -4.99 -7.44
CA LYS A 76 -4.48 -4.34 -8.14
C LYS A 76 -4.97 -3.44 -9.29
N THR A 77 -4.28 -2.32 -9.50
CA THR A 77 -4.59 -1.22 -10.45
C THR A 77 -5.56 -0.17 -9.91
N TRP A 78 -6.57 -0.57 -9.14
CA TRP A 78 -7.47 0.39 -8.50
C TRP A 78 -6.85 0.98 -7.23
N VAL A 79 -7.24 2.22 -6.89
CA VAL A 79 -6.80 2.90 -5.65
C VAL A 79 -7.84 2.80 -4.52
N HIS A 80 -8.78 1.87 -4.66
CA HIS A 80 -9.71 1.43 -3.61
C HIS A 80 -8.95 0.59 -2.58
N GLU A 81 -9.51 0.35 -1.38
CA GLU A 81 -8.80 -0.39 -0.32
C GLU A 81 -8.31 -1.76 -0.81
N GLY A 82 -9.06 -2.46 -1.67
CA GLY A 82 -8.63 -3.76 -2.19
C GLY A 82 -7.47 -3.69 -3.19
N GLY A 83 -7.10 -2.51 -3.68
CA GLY A 83 -5.93 -2.31 -4.53
C GLY A 83 -4.74 -1.68 -3.81
N CYS A 84 -4.96 -0.88 -2.77
CA CYS A 84 -3.90 -0.12 -2.09
C CYS A 84 -3.65 -0.48 -0.62
N ALA A 85 -4.54 -1.21 0.04
CA ALA A 85 -4.28 -1.71 1.39
C ALA A 85 -3.59 -3.07 1.33
N THR A 86 -2.33 -3.11 1.71
CA THR A 86 -1.52 -4.33 1.69
C THR A 86 -1.12 -4.78 3.10
N PRO A 87 -0.83 -6.08 3.30
CA PRO A 87 -0.25 -6.54 4.56
C PRO A 87 1.11 -5.84 4.77
N PHE A 88 1.39 -5.49 6.02
CA PHE A 88 2.66 -4.90 6.45
C PHE A 88 3.07 -5.50 7.79
N ILE A 89 4.29 -6.04 7.87
CA ILE A 89 4.88 -6.58 9.10
C ILE A 89 6.22 -5.88 9.31
N ALA A 90 6.45 -5.39 10.53
CA ALA A 90 7.75 -4.93 10.98
C ALA A 90 8.18 -5.73 12.22
N HIS A 91 9.40 -6.25 12.20
CA HIS A 91 9.99 -7.01 13.29
C HIS A 91 11.42 -6.55 13.55
N TRP A 92 11.71 -6.14 14.78
CA TRP A 92 13.04 -5.71 15.20
C TRP A 92 13.20 -5.85 16.72
N PRO A 93 13.87 -6.90 17.22
CA PRO A 93 13.88 -7.21 18.65
C PRO A 93 14.48 -6.10 19.53
N ALA A 94 15.53 -5.43 19.06
CA ALA A 94 16.18 -4.34 19.78
C ALA A 94 15.32 -3.05 19.80
N GLY A 95 14.67 -2.72 18.69
CA GLY A 95 13.99 -1.43 18.50
C GLY A 95 12.47 -1.43 18.65
N ILE A 96 11.79 -2.57 18.55
CA ILE A 96 10.35 -2.73 18.78
C ILE A 96 10.16 -3.57 20.04
N LYS A 97 9.59 -2.97 21.10
CA LYS A 97 9.42 -3.63 22.40
C LYS A 97 8.20 -4.54 22.45
N ASP A 98 7.11 -4.12 21.82
CA ASP A 98 5.89 -4.92 21.77
C ASP A 98 6.10 -6.22 20.97
N ARG A 99 5.27 -7.21 21.26
CA ARG A 99 5.20 -8.49 20.55
C ARG A 99 3.76 -8.71 20.11
N ASN A 100 3.55 -9.19 18.89
CA ASN A 100 2.22 -9.49 18.34
C ASN A 100 1.23 -8.31 18.38
N ALA A 101 1.72 -7.07 18.37
CA ALA A 101 0.87 -5.90 18.41
C ALA A 101 0.39 -5.50 17.01
N ILE A 102 -0.86 -5.01 16.94
CA ILE A 102 -1.46 -4.48 15.71
C ILE A 102 -1.45 -2.96 15.80
N ARG A 103 -0.86 -2.31 14.79
CA ARG A 103 -0.94 -0.85 14.59
C ARG A 103 -1.99 -0.53 13.53
N ARG A 104 -2.82 0.47 13.78
CA ARG A 104 -3.88 0.95 12.89
C ARG A 104 -3.61 2.32 12.31
N THR A 105 -2.55 2.99 12.75
CA THR A 105 -2.07 4.26 12.18
C THR A 105 -1.91 4.13 10.67
N PRO A 106 -2.62 4.92 9.85
CA PRO A 106 -2.47 4.86 8.40
C PRO A 106 -1.04 5.25 7.99
N ALA A 107 -0.43 4.40 7.17
CA ALA A 107 0.92 4.56 6.63
C ALA A 107 0.92 4.26 5.12
N HIS A 108 2.00 4.64 4.44
CA HIS A 108 2.15 4.44 3.01
C HIS A 108 3.59 4.04 2.66
N VAL A 109 3.81 3.36 1.53
CA VAL A 109 5.15 2.84 1.14
C VAL A 109 6.23 3.94 1.05
N ILE A 110 5.81 5.20 0.81
CA ILE A 110 6.68 6.38 0.82
C ILE A 110 7.38 6.61 2.18
N ASP A 111 6.84 6.03 3.24
CA ASP A 111 7.34 6.16 4.62
C ASP A 111 8.56 5.28 4.90
N LEU A 112 8.84 4.27 4.05
CA LEU A 112 9.97 3.36 4.25
C LEU A 112 11.32 4.08 4.16
N ALA A 113 11.52 4.88 3.12
CA ALA A 113 12.78 5.61 2.93
C ALA A 113 13.13 6.53 4.13
N PRO A 114 12.23 7.43 4.60
CA PRO A 114 12.53 8.25 5.77
C PRO A 114 12.66 7.43 7.06
N THR A 115 11.96 6.30 7.19
CA THR A 115 12.14 5.39 8.34
C THR A 115 13.56 4.82 8.38
N LEU A 116 14.05 4.28 7.26
CA LEU A 116 15.39 3.69 7.18
C LEU A 116 16.49 4.73 7.44
N LEU A 117 16.31 5.96 6.92
CA LEU A 117 17.24 7.06 7.18
C LEU A 117 17.26 7.48 8.65
N ASP A 118 16.08 7.65 9.27
CA ASP A 118 15.96 7.97 10.70
C ASP A 118 16.67 6.92 11.57
N LEU A 119 16.42 5.64 11.31
CA LEU A 119 17.05 4.54 12.06
C LEU A 119 18.56 4.45 11.84
N ALA A 120 19.05 4.84 10.67
CA ALA A 120 20.48 4.94 10.38
C ALA A 120 21.13 6.23 10.96
N GLY A 121 20.38 7.12 11.60
CA GLY A 121 20.88 8.42 12.06
C GLY A 121 21.17 9.40 10.91
N LEU A 122 20.63 9.15 9.73
CA LEU A 122 20.81 9.94 8.52
C LEU A 122 19.63 10.89 8.31
N LYS A 123 19.89 12.01 7.62
CA LYS A 123 18.84 12.97 7.23
C LYS A 123 18.51 12.80 5.74
N PRO A 124 17.23 12.90 5.34
CA PRO A 124 16.86 12.91 3.93
C PRO A 124 17.55 14.07 3.18
N SER A 125 17.96 13.80 1.94
CA SER A 125 18.50 14.83 1.05
C SER A 125 17.41 15.85 0.72
N ARG A 126 17.76 17.14 0.78
CA ARG A 126 16.84 18.24 0.40
C ARG A 126 16.60 18.34 -1.11
N LYS A 127 17.37 17.62 -1.93
CA LYS A 127 17.28 17.69 -3.40
C LYS A 127 16.10 16.91 -3.98
N VAL A 128 15.61 15.90 -3.25
CA VAL A 128 14.47 15.09 -3.67
C VAL A 128 13.34 15.33 -2.68
N PRO A 129 12.15 15.75 -3.14
CA PRO A 129 10.98 15.84 -2.27
C PRO A 129 10.74 14.52 -1.56
N THR A 130 10.67 14.55 -0.23
CA THR A 130 10.43 13.37 0.60
C THR A 130 9.04 13.50 1.24
N PRO A 131 7.96 13.00 0.58
CA PRO A 131 6.61 13.14 1.09
C PRO A 131 6.31 12.21 2.28
N GLY A 132 7.11 11.16 2.45
CA GLY A 132 6.95 10.20 3.54
C GLY A 132 7.42 10.72 4.90
N ARG A 133 7.00 10.02 5.95
CA ARG A 133 7.36 10.28 7.35
C ARG A 133 7.88 8.99 7.98
N SER A 134 8.82 9.09 8.91
CA SER A 134 9.33 7.91 9.61
C SER A 134 8.22 7.20 10.38
N LEU A 135 8.15 5.87 10.23
CA LEU A 135 7.26 4.97 10.97
C LEU A 135 7.77 4.72 12.39
N ARG A 136 9.00 5.11 12.72
CA ARG A 136 9.60 4.84 14.04
C ARG A 136 8.68 5.20 15.23
N PRO A 137 7.94 6.31 15.24
CA PRO A 137 7.03 6.62 16.36
C PRO A 137 5.88 5.61 16.49
N THR A 138 5.44 4.98 15.39
CA THR A 138 4.36 3.98 15.40
C THR A 138 4.78 2.65 16.00
N PHE A 139 6.08 2.41 16.18
CA PHE A 139 6.60 1.17 16.77
C PHE A 139 6.17 1.00 18.22
N ALA A 140 5.97 2.09 18.96
CA ALA A 140 5.55 2.04 20.37
C ALA A 140 4.04 2.18 20.56
N VAL A 141 3.38 3.01 19.75
CA VAL A 141 1.96 3.36 19.93
C VAL A 141 1.28 3.61 18.58
N ASP A 142 -0.04 3.54 18.54
CA ASP A 142 -0.80 4.13 17.44
C ASP A 142 -0.83 5.66 17.59
N LEU A 143 -0.65 6.36 16.48
CA LEU A 143 -0.75 7.82 16.38
C LEU A 143 -2.15 8.19 15.89
N ASP A 144 -2.64 9.35 16.30
CA ASP A 144 -3.87 9.92 15.75
C ASP A 144 -3.77 10.11 14.22
N ALA A 145 -2.61 10.56 13.76
CA ALA A 145 -2.28 10.67 12.34
C ALA A 145 -0.76 10.69 12.13
N LEU A 146 -0.25 9.84 11.23
CA LEU A 146 1.10 10.00 10.69
C LEU A 146 1.12 11.11 9.63
N HIS A 147 0.14 11.08 8.74
CA HIS A 147 -0.08 12.05 7.66
C HIS A 147 -1.41 12.77 7.87
N GLU A 148 -1.45 14.06 7.57
CA GLU A 148 -2.73 14.78 7.48
C GLU A 148 -3.59 14.20 6.33
N GLU A 149 -2.92 13.87 5.23
CA GLU A 149 -3.55 13.34 4.04
C GLU A 149 -2.60 12.46 3.23
N LEU A 150 -3.18 11.52 2.49
CA LEU A 150 -2.51 10.68 1.50
C LEU A 150 -3.30 10.76 0.20
N TRP A 151 -2.63 10.71 -0.93
CA TRP A 151 -3.28 10.80 -2.24
C TRP A 151 -2.70 9.77 -3.22
N TRP A 152 -3.52 9.37 -4.18
CA TRP A 152 -3.20 8.38 -5.20
C TRP A 152 -3.64 8.86 -6.57
N LEU A 153 -2.83 8.53 -7.57
CA LEU A 153 -3.14 8.61 -8.99
C LEU A 153 -2.43 7.45 -9.69
N HIS A 154 -3.20 6.51 -10.23
CA HIS A 154 -2.67 5.38 -11.01
C HIS A 154 -3.59 5.14 -12.21
N GLU A 155 -3.07 5.31 -13.43
CA GLU A 155 -3.81 5.05 -14.68
C GLU A 155 -5.18 5.76 -14.80
N GLY A 156 -5.34 6.90 -14.11
CA GLY A 156 -6.59 7.66 -14.06
C GLY A 156 -7.55 7.26 -12.93
N HIS A 157 -7.25 6.17 -12.21
CA HIS A 157 -7.83 5.91 -10.88
C HIS A 157 -7.21 6.88 -9.88
N ARG A 158 -8.05 7.47 -9.02
CA ARG A 158 -7.66 8.61 -8.19
C ARG A 158 -8.30 8.51 -6.82
N ALA A 159 -7.55 8.89 -5.78
CA ALA A 159 -8.06 8.97 -4.42
C ALA A 159 -7.33 10.02 -3.57
N LEU A 160 -8.03 10.54 -2.56
CA LEU A 160 -7.48 11.32 -1.46
C LEU A 160 -8.05 10.78 -0.15
N ARG A 161 -7.21 10.52 0.83
CA ARG A 161 -7.60 10.20 2.20
C ARG A 161 -7.17 11.32 3.12
N LYS A 162 -8.09 11.90 3.87
CA LYS A 162 -7.85 12.91 4.91
C LYS A 162 -8.51 12.44 6.21
N GLY A 163 -7.68 12.00 7.17
CA GLY A 163 -8.15 11.27 8.36
C GLY A 163 -8.93 10.00 7.98
N SER A 164 -10.17 9.89 8.48
CA SER A 164 -11.07 8.77 8.15
C SER A 164 -11.77 8.93 6.81
N TRP A 165 -11.79 10.11 6.21
CA TRP A 165 -12.52 10.34 4.96
C TRP A 165 -11.67 9.97 3.75
N LYS A 166 -12.23 9.19 2.83
CA LYS A 166 -11.62 8.86 1.55
C LYS A 166 -12.53 9.25 0.40
N LEU A 167 -12.01 10.10 -0.47
CA LEU A 167 -12.56 10.38 -1.78
C LEU A 167 -11.86 9.45 -2.78
N VAL A 168 -12.62 8.70 -3.59
CA VAL A 168 -12.04 7.74 -4.55
C VAL A 168 -12.89 7.65 -5.81
N ALA A 169 -12.25 7.43 -6.95
CA ALA A 169 -12.91 7.19 -8.21
C ALA A 169 -12.09 6.23 -9.08
N ALA A 170 -12.78 5.38 -9.83
CA ALA A 170 -12.14 4.69 -10.94
C ALA A 170 -11.92 5.66 -12.12
N LYS A 171 -11.10 5.22 -13.08
CA LYS A 171 -10.90 5.94 -14.34
C LYS A 171 -12.24 6.11 -15.05
N GLY A 172 -12.61 7.35 -15.36
CA GLY A 172 -13.87 7.68 -16.04
C GLY A 172 -15.11 7.78 -15.14
N ASP A 173 -15.03 7.27 -13.91
CA ASP A 173 -16.14 7.29 -12.96
C ASP A 173 -16.22 8.61 -12.19
N PRO A 174 -17.42 9.00 -11.70
CA PRO A 174 -17.59 10.09 -10.75
C PRO A 174 -16.90 9.79 -9.41
N TRP A 175 -16.72 10.82 -8.58
CA TRP A 175 -16.19 10.65 -7.25
C TRP A 175 -17.18 9.97 -6.30
N GLU A 176 -16.67 9.01 -5.54
CA GLU A 176 -17.35 8.39 -4.40
C GLU A 176 -16.67 8.84 -3.10
N LEU A 177 -17.43 8.91 -2.01
CA LEU A 177 -16.95 9.36 -0.70
C LEU A 177 -17.29 8.32 0.37
N TYR A 178 -16.30 7.97 1.20
CA TYR A 178 -16.45 6.97 2.26
C TYR A 178 -15.84 7.48 3.58
N ASN A 179 -16.42 7.04 4.70
CA ASN A 179 -15.83 7.18 6.03
C ASN A 179 -15.19 5.84 6.45
N LEU A 180 -13.88 5.72 6.33
CA LEU A 180 -13.14 4.48 6.55
C LEU A 180 -13.08 4.01 8.02
N SER A 181 -13.42 4.86 8.99
CA SER A 181 -13.57 4.40 10.39
C SER A 181 -14.86 3.59 10.60
N GLU A 182 -15.84 3.75 9.71
CA GLU A 182 -17.13 3.07 9.78
C GLU A 182 -17.28 2.02 8.66
N ASP A 183 -16.77 2.34 7.47
CA ASP A 183 -16.85 1.52 6.27
C ASP A 183 -15.52 1.53 5.53
N ARG A 184 -14.57 0.73 6.02
CA ARG A 184 -13.31 0.48 5.30
C ARG A 184 -13.51 -0.40 4.07
N THR A 185 -14.70 -0.98 3.88
CA THR A 185 -15.00 -1.82 2.71
C THR A 185 -15.45 -1.02 1.50
N GLU A 186 -15.67 0.29 1.65
CA GLU A 186 -16.08 1.21 0.58
C GLU A 186 -17.39 0.74 -0.10
N THR A 187 -18.39 0.41 0.71
CA THR A 187 -19.68 -0.15 0.28
C THR A 187 -20.81 0.88 0.28
N ARG A 188 -20.75 1.87 1.17
CA ARG A 188 -21.77 2.93 1.28
C ARG A 188 -21.19 4.26 0.81
N ASN A 189 -21.47 4.61 -0.44
CA ASN A 189 -21.10 5.92 -0.98
C ASN A 189 -21.91 7.03 -0.29
N LEU A 190 -21.21 8.03 0.25
CA LEU A 190 -21.77 9.17 0.98
C LEU A 190 -21.71 10.48 0.17
N ALA A 191 -21.34 10.43 -1.11
CA ALA A 191 -21.15 11.63 -1.94
C ALA A 191 -22.40 12.52 -1.98
N ASP A 192 -23.59 11.93 -2.17
CA ASP A 192 -24.85 12.69 -2.23
C ASP A 192 -25.29 13.26 -0.87
N ILE A 193 -24.80 12.67 0.22
CA ILE A 193 -25.11 13.08 1.60
C ILE A 193 -24.16 14.21 2.05
N HIS A 194 -22.92 14.22 1.55
CA HIS A 194 -21.89 15.19 1.92
C HIS A 194 -21.24 15.84 0.67
N PRO A 195 -22.01 16.55 -0.18
CA PRO A 195 -21.49 17.14 -1.41
C PRO A 195 -20.40 18.19 -1.15
N ASP A 196 -20.52 18.99 -0.08
CA ASP A 196 -19.50 19.99 0.29
C ASP A 196 -18.15 19.34 0.59
N ARG A 197 -18.17 18.14 1.20
CA ARG A 197 -16.94 17.38 1.50
C ARG A 197 -16.33 16.78 0.23
N VAL A 198 -17.17 16.34 -0.70
CA VAL A 198 -16.72 15.89 -2.03
C VAL A 198 -15.99 17.03 -2.73
N GLU A 199 -16.58 18.23 -2.74
CA GLU A 199 -15.99 19.40 -3.39
C GLU A 199 -14.65 19.80 -2.74
N ASP A 200 -14.59 19.86 -1.40
CA ASP A 200 -13.36 20.19 -0.66
C ASP A 200 -12.22 19.20 -0.96
N LEU A 201 -12.49 17.90 -0.79
CA LEU A 201 -11.49 16.86 -1.03
C LEU A 201 -11.09 16.78 -2.51
N GLN A 202 -12.01 17.04 -3.43
CA GLN A 202 -11.71 17.07 -4.85
C GLN A 202 -10.77 18.24 -5.19
N LYS A 203 -11.06 19.45 -4.69
CA LYS A 203 -10.17 20.61 -4.86
C LYS A 203 -8.80 20.33 -4.28
N ARG A 204 -8.74 19.69 -3.10
CA ARG A 204 -7.46 19.32 -2.48
C ARG A 204 -6.68 18.32 -3.34
N TRP A 205 -7.32 17.28 -3.84
CA TRP A 205 -6.67 16.30 -4.72
C TRP A 205 -6.13 16.96 -5.99
N GLN A 206 -6.90 17.86 -6.63
CA GLN A 206 -6.48 18.60 -7.81
C GLN A 206 -5.24 19.47 -7.53
N ALA A 207 -5.21 20.15 -6.38
CA ALA A 207 -4.06 20.95 -5.96
C ALA A 207 -2.80 20.10 -5.75
N MET A 208 -2.93 18.93 -5.12
CA MET A 208 -1.80 18.00 -4.93
C MET A 208 -1.27 17.48 -6.28
N ALA A 209 -2.17 17.09 -7.18
CA ALA A 209 -1.80 16.62 -8.51
C ALA A 209 -1.08 17.71 -9.33
N ALA A 210 -1.58 18.94 -9.31
CA ALA A 210 -0.94 20.08 -9.97
C ALA A 210 0.46 20.36 -9.40
N SER A 211 0.60 20.41 -8.08
CA SER A 211 1.89 20.62 -7.40
C SER A 211 2.91 19.52 -7.73
N PHE A 212 2.47 18.26 -7.83
CA PHE A 212 3.32 17.16 -8.24
C PHE A 212 3.83 17.32 -9.68
N LEU A 213 2.96 17.72 -10.61
CA LEU A 213 3.34 17.98 -12.01
C LEU A 213 4.34 19.14 -12.13
N GLU A 214 4.14 20.23 -11.40
CA GLU A 214 5.11 21.34 -11.36
C GLU A 214 6.47 20.88 -10.86
N THR A 215 6.49 20.04 -9.82
CA THR A 215 7.73 19.49 -9.25
C THR A 215 8.46 18.59 -10.23
N LEU A 216 7.73 17.78 -11.01
CA LEU A 216 8.31 16.97 -12.09
C LEU A 216 8.92 17.84 -13.19
N GLN A 217 8.29 18.96 -13.54
CA GLN A 217 8.80 19.86 -14.57
C GLN A 217 10.06 20.61 -14.13
N LYS A 218 10.14 21.03 -12.86
CA LYS A 218 11.30 21.74 -12.30
C LYS A 218 12.56 20.88 -12.15
N ASN A 219 12.41 19.55 -12.13
CA ASN A 219 13.49 18.59 -11.94
C ASN A 219 13.89 17.85 -13.23
N LYS A 220 13.36 18.26 -14.39
CA LYS A 220 13.86 17.87 -15.72
C LYS A 220 14.96 18.82 -16.16
#